data_AF-A0A662VNL9-F1
#
_entry.id   AF-A0A662VNL9-F1
#
_cell.length_a   1.000
_cell.length_b   1.000
_cell.length_c   1.000
_cell.angle_alpha   90.00
_cell.angle_beta   90.00
_cell.angle_gamma   90.00
#
_symmetry.space_group_name_H-M   'P 1'
#
loop_
_entity.id
_entity.type
_entity.pdbx_description
1 polymer ?
#
loop_
_entity_poly.entity_id
_entity_poly.type
_entity_poly.pdbx_seq_one_letter_code
_entity_poly.pdbx_strand_id
1 'polypeptide(L)'
;MNGDINELLGGFEFDTTAEIKVPKRLIDQVIGQDHAVEAIKKAAIQKRHVMLIGSPGTGKSMLAKAMAELLPKEELEDILVYPNPQDPNQPKIRLVPAGKGRQIVDAYKEEAMKKVQARNLIIFALVFLVVGYTVLIDIKNFIWGIIAAVLILMLTRYFVPREDRNVPKLLVDNSEKD
;
A
#
# COMPACT_ATOMS: atom_id res chain seq x y z
N MET A 1 34.57 -48.76 -16.52
CA MET A 1 33.65 -48.60 -15.38
C MET A 1 33.86 -47.29 -14.65
N ASN A 2 35.00 -47.01 -13.98
CA ASN A 2 35.17 -45.69 -13.33
C ASN A 2 35.38 -44.51 -14.32
N GLY A 3 35.95 -44.77 -15.50
CA GLY A 3 36.12 -43.73 -16.54
C GLY A 3 34.80 -43.21 -17.13
N ASP A 4 33.84 -44.12 -17.38
CA ASP A 4 32.55 -43.79 -17.98
C ASP A 4 31.67 -42.94 -17.04
N ILE A 5 31.77 -43.18 -15.73
CA ILE A 5 31.02 -42.42 -14.70
C ILE A 5 31.55 -41.00 -14.60
N ASN A 6 32.88 -40.82 -14.62
CA ASN A 6 33.50 -39.49 -14.54
C ASN A 6 33.18 -38.62 -15.76
N GLU A 7 33.02 -39.21 -16.94
CA GLU A 7 32.59 -38.51 -18.15
C GLU A 7 31.12 -38.04 -18.04
N LEU A 8 30.22 -38.89 -17.51
CA LEU A 8 28.83 -38.53 -17.26
C LEU A 8 28.67 -37.40 -16.23
N LEU A 9 29.56 -37.34 -15.24
CA LEU A 9 29.57 -36.27 -14.23
C LEU A 9 30.27 -35.00 -14.70
N GLY A 10 30.73 -34.94 -15.95
CA GLY A 10 31.40 -33.76 -16.50
C GLY A 10 32.68 -33.39 -15.75
N GLY A 11 33.38 -34.38 -15.18
CA GLY A 11 34.63 -34.20 -14.44
C GLY A 11 34.48 -33.71 -13.00
N PHE A 12 33.27 -33.74 -12.42
CA PHE A 12 33.06 -33.48 -11.00
C PHE A 12 33.15 -34.76 -10.17
N GLU A 13 33.96 -34.74 -9.11
CA GLU A 13 34.03 -35.79 -8.09
C GLU A 13 33.28 -35.35 -6.83
N PHE A 14 32.18 -36.04 -6.50
CA PHE A 14 31.37 -35.81 -5.30
C PHE A 14 30.56 -37.07 -4.97
N ASP A 15 30.23 -37.27 -3.69
CA ASP A 15 29.41 -38.41 -3.26
C ASP A 15 27.91 -38.06 -3.25
N THR A 16 27.57 -36.84 -2.82
CA THR A 16 26.18 -36.34 -2.81
C THR A 16 26.04 -34.92 -3.37
N THR A 17 24.86 -34.61 -3.93
CA THR A 17 24.55 -33.27 -4.45
C THR A 17 24.55 -32.19 -3.37
N ALA A 18 24.52 -32.56 -2.09
CA ALA A 18 24.68 -31.63 -0.98
C ALA A 18 26.06 -30.94 -0.96
N GLU A 19 27.08 -31.53 -1.60
CA GLU A 19 28.43 -30.96 -1.72
C GLU A 19 28.54 -29.94 -2.86
N ILE A 20 27.57 -29.92 -3.78
CA ILE A 20 27.57 -29.03 -4.94
C ILE A 20 27.12 -27.63 -4.53
N LYS A 21 27.97 -26.64 -4.79
CA LYS A 21 27.67 -25.23 -4.51
C LYS A 21 26.66 -24.68 -5.51
N VAL A 22 25.48 -24.28 -5.02
CA VAL A 22 24.47 -23.57 -5.81
C VAL A 22 24.77 -22.06 -5.80
N PRO A 23 24.83 -21.39 -6.97
CA PRO A 23 25.00 -19.94 -7.03
C PRO A 23 23.89 -19.18 -6.28
N LYS A 24 24.23 -18.06 -5.65
CA LYS A 24 23.24 -17.26 -4.89
C LYS A 24 22.25 -16.51 -5.79
N ARG A 25 22.73 -15.97 -6.91
CA ARG A 25 21.92 -15.17 -7.84
C ARG A 25 21.18 -16.08 -8.80
N LEU A 26 19.90 -15.77 -9.06
CA LEU A 26 19.09 -16.58 -9.98
C LEU A 26 19.64 -16.59 -11.40
N ILE A 27 20.27 -15.49 -11.84
CA ILE A 27 20.81 -15.40 -13.20
C ILE A 27 21.95 -16.40 -13.46
N ASP A 28 22.72 -16.74 -12.42
CA ASP A 28 23.86 -17.65 -12.52
C ASP A 28 23.44 -19.12 -12.34
N GLN A 29 22.17 -19.37 -12.00
CA GLN A 29 21.57 -20.71 -11.94
C GLN A 29 20.92 -21.13 -13.27
N VAL A 30 20.87 -20.25 -14.27
CA VAL A 30 20.29 -20.56 -15.58
C VAL A 30 21.28 -21.41 -16.38
N ILE A 31 20.84 -22.58 -16.85
CA ILE A 31 21.69 -23.56 -17.53
C ILE A 31 21.40 -23.56 -19.03
N GLY A 32 22.46 -23.51 -19.87
CA GLY A 32 22.38 -23.74 -21.32
C GLY A 32 21.69 -22.63 -22.12
N GLN A 33 21.61 -21.41 -21.58
CA GLN A 33 20.93 -20.27 -22.19
C GLN A 33 21.81 -19.00 -22.18
N ASP A 34 23.08 -19.12 -22.57
CA ASP A 34 24.08 -18.06 -22.43
C ASP A 34 23.66 -16.75 -23.11
N HIS A 35 23.12 -16.84 -24.33
CA HIS A 35 22.64 -15.67 -25.08
C HIS A 35 21.46 -14.98 -24.38
N ALA A 36 20.53 -15.75 -23.80
CA ALA A 36 19.39 -15.19 -23.09
C ALA A 36 19.84 -14.52 -21.77
N VAL A 37 20.78 -15.13 -21.06
CA VAL A 37 21.38 -14.58 -19.84
C VAL A 37 22.08 -13.26 -20.14
N GLU A 38 22.88 -13.19 -21.19
CA GLU A 38 23.57 -11.96 -21.59
C GLU A 38 22.57 -10.85 -21.99
N ALA A 39 21.55 -11.19 -22.78
CA ALA A 39 20.51 -10.26 -23.18
C ALA A 39 19.73 -9.71 -21.98
N ILE A 40 19.39 -10.56 -21.01
CA ILE A 40 18.71 -10.16 -19.76
C ILE A 40 19.61 -9.25 -18.91
N LYS A 41 20.89 -9.57 -18.75
CA LYS A 41 21.86 -8.73 -18.02
C LYS A 41 21.94 -7.34 -18.64
N LYS A 42 22.06 -7.26 -19.98
CA LYS A 42 22.08 -5.98 -20.72
C LYS A 42 20.75 -5.23 -20.59
N ALA A 43 19.62 -5.93 -20.69
CA ALA A 43 18.30 -5.33 -20.60
C ALA A 43 17.99 -4.79 -19.19
N ALA A 44 18.43 -5.48 -18.13
CA ALA A 44 18.27 -5.03 -16.75
C ALA A 44 19.00 -3.71 -16.49
N ILE A 45 20.27 -3.62 -16.92
CA ILE A 45 21.08 -2.40 -16.78
C ILE A 45 20.49 -1.23 -17.58
N GLN A 46 19.99 -1.49 -18.79
CA GLN A 46 19.45 -0.45 -19.68
C GLN A 46 17.95 -0.20 -19.50
N LYS A 47 17.28 -0.89 -18.56
CA LYS A 47 15.82 -0.84 -18.35
C LYS A 47 15.01 -1.05 -19.64
N ARG A 48 15.42 -2.01 -20.47
CA ARG A 48 14.73 -2.35 -21.72
C ARG A 48 13.71 -3.45 -21.49
N HIS A 49 12.59 -3.39 -22.20
CA HIS A 49 11.61 -4.47 -22.24
C HIS A 49 12.19 -5.69 -22.94
N VAL A 50 11.84 -6.88 -22.46
CA VAL A 50 12.27 -8.16 -23.02
C VAL A 50 11.06 -9.02 -23.32
N MET A 51 11.07 -9.67 -24.48
CA MET A 51 10.10 -10.69 -24.85
C MET A 51 10.79 -12.04 -24.90
N LEU A 52 10.36 -12.98 -24.06
CA LEU A 52 10.92 -14.33 -23.99
C LEU A 52 10.03 -15.32 -24.76
N ILE A 53 10.57 -15.88 -25.85
CA ILE A 53 9.87 -16.85 -26.70
C ILE A 53 10.48 -18.24 -26.50
N GLY A 54 9.64 -19.26 -26.34
CA GLY A 54 10.08 -20.66 -26.30
C GLY A 54 8.99 -21.60 -25.79
N SER A 55 9.23 -22.91 -25.87
CA SER A 55 8.32 -23.97 -25.39
C SER A 55 8.03 -23.87 -23.89
N PRO A 56 6.87 -24.32 -23.39
CA PRO A 56 6.61 -24.35 -21.94
C PRO A 56 7.70 -25.14 -21.19
N GLY A 57 8.04 -24.74 -19.97
CA GLY A 57 9.06 -25.40 -19.16
C GLY A 57 10.53 -25.00 -19.44
N THR A 58 10.80 -24.10 -20.39
CA THR A 58 12.18 -23.71 -20.76
C THR A 58 12.82 -22.61 -19.89
N GLY A 59 12.32 -22.37 -18.67
CA GLY A 59 12.94 -21.39 -17.75
C GLY A 59 12.62 -19.91 -18.01
N LYS A 60 11.63 -19.56 -18.84
CA LYS A 60 11.24 -18.15 -19.09
C LYS A 60 10.93 -17.37 -17.81
N SER A 61 10.14 -17.95 -16.90
CA SER A 61 9.80 -17.32 -15.62
C SER A 61 11.03 -17.16 -14.70
N MET A 62 12.00 -18.07 -14.81
CA MET A 62 13.26 -17.98 -14.06
C MET A 62 14.12 -16.82 -14.56
N LEU A 63 14.24 -16.66 -15.89
CA LEU A 63 14.92 -15.51 -16.49
C LEU A 63 14.26 -14.17 -16.11
N ALA A 64 12.92 -14.12 -16.08
CA ALA A 64 12.19 -12.92 -15.66
C ALA A 64 12.46 -12.56 -14.18
N LYS A 65 12.46 -13.56 -13.28
CA LYS A 65 12.81 -13.35 -11.86
C LYS A 65 14.27 -12.91 -11.69
N ALA A 66 15.18 -13.54 -12.43
CA ALA A 66 16.59 -13.17 -12.44
C ALA A 66 16.80 -11.73 -12.94
N MET A 67 16.05 -11.29 -13.95
CA MET A 67 16.05 -9.90 -14.40
C MET A 67 15.60 -8.95 -13.30
N ALA A 68 14.52 -9.27 -12.59
CA ALA A 68 14.00 -8.45 -11.50
C ALA A 68 15.00 -8.30 -10.34
N GLU A 69 15.76 -9.35 -10.02
CA GLU A 69 16.83 -9.31 -9.01
C GLU A 69 18.01 -8.42 -9.44
N LEU A 70 18.25 -8.30 -10.75
CA LEU A 70 19.33 -7.48 -11.32
C LEU A 70 18.94 -6.01 -11.52
N LEU A 71 17.66 -5.67 -11.41
CA LEU A 71 17.25 -4.28 -11.48
C LEU A 71 17.88 -3.51 -10.32
N PRO A 72 18.40 -2.29 -10.56
CA PRO A 72 18.93 -1.47 -9.47
C PRO A 72 17.81 -1.25 -8.44
N LYS A 73 18.15 -1.38 -7.15
CA LYS A 73 17.24 -1.02 -6.05
C LYS A 73 16.96 0.47 -6.13
N GLU A 74 15.80 0.83 -6.67
CA GLU A 74 15.30 2.21 -6.60
C GLU A 74 14.57 2.40 -5.27
N GLU A 75 14.49 3.66 -4.83
CA GLU A 75 13.64 4.01 -3.69
C GLU A 75 12.20 3.67 -4.07
N LEU A 76 11.64 2.65 -3.42
CA LEU A 76 10.25 2.28 -3.61
C LEU A 76 9.37 3.47 -3.20
N GLU A 77 8.29 3.69 -3.95
CA GLU A 77 7.34 4.77 -3.71
C GLU A 77 5.97 4.19 -3.33
N ASP A 78 5.32 4.78 -2.33
CA ASP A 78 3.91 4.54 -2.04
C ASP A 78 3.04 5.43 -2.94
N ILE A 79 1.86 4.93 -3.31
CA ILE A 79 0.91 5.64 -4.16
C ILE A 79 -0.32 6.04 -3.35
N LEU A 80 -0.57 7.34 -3.24
CA LEU A 80 -1.71 7.93 -2.53
C LEU A 80 -2.73 8.50 -3.51
N VAL A 81 -4.01 8.36 -3.17
CA VAL A 81 -5.15 8.94 -3.87
C VAL A 81 -5.80 10.00 -3.01
N TYR A 82 -5.76 11.23 -3.47
CA TYR A 82 -6.45 12.36 -2.87
C TYR A 82 -7.79 12.61 -3.57
N PRO A 83 -8.83 12.94 -2.80
CA PRO A 83 -10.07 13.45 -3.36
C PRO A 83 -9.79 14.79 -4.05
N ASN A 84 -10.44 15.02 -5.18
CA ASN A 84 -10.33 16.27 -5.92
C ASN A 84 -11.58 17.14 -5.68
N PRO A 85 -11.45 18.31 -5.01
CA PRO A 85 -12.59 19.18 -4.74
C PRO A 85 -13.23 19.80 -5.99
N GLN A 86 -12.47 19.93 -7.08
CA GLN A 86 -12.93 20.54 -8.34
C GLN A 86 -13.71 19.54 -9.20
N ASP A 87 -13.23 18.30 -9.28
CA ASP A 87 -13.89 17.22 -10.01
C ASP A 87 -13.80 15.89 -9.23
N PRO A 88 -14.90 15.44 -8.59
CA PRO A 88 -14.94 14.17 -7.86
C PRO A 88 -14.60 12.93 -8.71
N ASN A 89 -14.76 12.99 -10.03
CA ASN A 89 -14.46 11.86 -10.93
C ASN A 89 -12.99 11.81 -11.34
N GLN A 90 -12.21 12.85 -11.03
CA GLN A 90 -10.79 12.93 -11.34
C GLN A 90 -9.96 13.03 -10.05
N PRO A 91 -9.74 11.92 -9.33
CA PRO A 91 -8.93 11.93 -8.12
C PRO A 91 -7.46 12.25 -8.42
N LYS A 92 -6.76 12.88 -7.46
CA LYS A 92 -5.36 13.28 -7.59
C LYS A 92 -4.44 12.18 -7.07
N ILE A 93 -3.47 11.77 -7.88
CA ILE A 93 -2.47 10.76 -7.49
C ILE A 93 -1.19 11.46 -7.02
N ARG A 94 -0.62 10.99 -5.92
CA ARG A 94 0.65 11.49 -5.37
C ARG A 94 1.57 10.33 -5.02
N LEU A 95 2.82 10.43 -5.44
CA LEU A 95 3.92 9.53 -5.08
C LEU A 95 4.61 10.08 -3.84
N VAL A 96 4.92 9.19 -2.89
CA VAL A 96 5.71 9.50 -1.70
C VAL A 96 6.69 8.35 -1.45
N PRO A 97 7.82 8.59 -0.76
CA PRO A 97 8.74 7.50 -0.42
C PRO A 97 8.06 6.37 0.36
N ALA A 98 8.52 5.13 0.19
CA ALA A 98 7.97 3.97 0.87
C ALA A 98 7.86 4.19 2.39
N GLY A 99 6.71 3.81 2.95
CA GLY A 99 6.38 3.96 4.37
C GLY A 99 5.84 5.34 4.75
N LYS A 100 6.06 6.39 3.95
CA LYS A 100 5.44 7.71 4.21
C LYS A 100 3.95 7.73 3.90
N GLY A 101 3.47 6.87 3.00
CA GLY A 101 2.06 6.81 2.63
C GLY A 101 1.16 6.54 3.84
N ARG A 102 1.53 5.53 4.64
CA ARG A 102 0.80 5.16 5.86
C ARG A 102 0.77 6.28 6.90
N GLN A 103 1.91 6.92 7.16
CA GLN A 103 2.02 8.05 8.10
C GLN A 103 1.08 9.20 7.71
N ILE A 104 0.98 9.49 6.41
CA ILE A 104 0.11 10.55 5.89
C ILE A 104 -1.35 10.16 6.10
N VAL A 105 -1.77 8.95 5.72
CA VAL A 105 -3.16 8.51 5.89
C VAL A 105 -3.59 8.53 7.35
N ASP A 106 -2.74 8.04 8.25
CA ASP A 106 -3.02 8.02 9.69
C ASP A 106 -3.15 9.43 10.27
N ALA A 107 -2.26 10.36 9.90
CA ALA A 107 -2.35 11.76 10.32
C ALA A 107 -3.66 12.43 9.86
N TYR A 108 -4.06 12.23 8.60
CA TYR A 108 -5.34 12.75 8.08
C TYR A 108 -6.55 12.12 8.77
N LYS A 109 -6.48 10.83 9.11
CA LYS A 109 -7.53 10.14 9.85
C LYS A 109 -7.67 10.67 11.27
N GLU A 110 -6.57 10.93 11.96
CA GLU A 110 -6.57 11.55 13.28
C GLU A 110 -7.14 12.97 13.25
N GLU A 111 -6.76 13.79 12.27
CA GLU A 111 -7.32 15.13 12.09
C GLU A 111 -8.84 15.09 11.85
N ALA A 112 -9.30 14.16 11.02
CA ALA A 112 -10.73 13.95 10.77
C ALA A 112 -11.47 13.52 12.06
N MET A 113 -10.90 12.58 12.82
CA MET A 113 -11.48 12.15 14.11
C MET A 113 -11.53 13.30 15.12
N LYS A 114 -10.48 14.11 15.23
CA LYS A 114 -10.44 15.28 16.13
C LYS A 114 -11.50 16.31 15.76
N LYS A 115 -11.70 16.60 14.47
CA LYS A 115 -12.76 17.50 14.00
C LYS A 115 -14.16 16.98 14.35
N VAL A 116 -14.40 15.69 14.16
CA VAL A 116 -15.68 15.05 14.53
C VAL A 116 -15.90 15.10 16.05
N GLN A 117 -14.87 14.80 16.85
CA GLN A 117 -14.95 14.86 18.31
C GLN A 117 -15.21 16.29 18.82
N ALA A 118 -14.48 17.28 18.32
CA ALA A 118 -14.67 18.68 18.69
C ALA A 118 -16.08 19.18 18.31
N ARG A 119 -16.57 18.82 17.12
CA ARG A 119 -17.94 19.13 16.69
C ARG A 119 -18.97 18.51 17.63
N ASN A 120 -18.83 17.23 17.96
CA ASN A 120 -19.74 16.56 18.87
C ASN A 120 -19.71 17.21 20.26
N LEU A 121 -18.53 17.59 20.76
CA LEU A 121 -18.37 18.31 22.01
C LEU A 121 -19.14 19.64 22.00
N ILE A 122 -19.00 20.45 20.93
CA ILE A 122 -19.74 21.72 20.79
C ILE A 122 -21.25 21.50 20.77
N ILE A 123 -21.73 20.50 20.02
CA ILE A 123 -23.16 20.16 19.95
C ILE A 123 -23.69 19.75 21.32
N PHE A 124 -22.96 18.87 22.04
CA PHE A 124 -23.35 18.47 23.38
C PHE A 124 -23.33 19.66 24.35
N ALA A 125 -22.33 20.53 24.29
CA ALA A 125 -22.26 21.73 25.12
C ALA A 125 -23.46 22.67 24.89
N LEU A 126 -23.87 22.88 23.63
CA LEU A 126 -25.07 23.66 23.30
C LEU A 126 -26.34 23.01 23.84
N VAL A 127 -26.49 21.70 23.69
CA VAL A 127 -27.64 20.94 24.23
C VAL A 127 -27.70 21.06 25.75
N PHE A 128 -26.58 20.87 26.45
CA PHE A 128 -26.51 21.02 27.90
C PHE A 128 -26.82 22.45 28.36
N LEU A 129 -26.37 23.46 27.63
CA LEU A 129 -26.68 24.86 27.92
C LEU A 129 -28.18 25.15 27.79
N VAL A 130 -28.81 24.69 26.69
CA VAL A 130 -30.26 24.89 26.47
C VAL A 130 -31.08 24.18 27.55
N VAL A 131 -30.80 22.90 27.80
CA VAL A 131 -31.52 22.14 28.84
C VAL A 131 -31.26 22.71 30.22
N GLY A 132 -30.00 23.02 30.56
CA GLY A 132 -29.62 23.61 31.85
C GLY A 132 -30.30 24.96 32.08
N TYR A 133 -30.34 25.83 31.07
CA TYR A 133 -31.02 27.13 31.14
C TYR A 133 -32.53 26.98 31.42
N THR A 134 -33.20 26.03 30.77
CA THR A 134 -34.64 25.80 30.99
C THR A 134 -34.97 25.31 32.40
N VAL A 135 -34.10 24.48 33.00
CA VAL A 135 -34.29 23.97 34.37
C VAL A 135 -34.04 25.04 35.43
N LEU A 136 -33.10 25.97 35.18
CA LEU A 136 -32.81 27.07 36.10
C LEU A 136 -33.95 28.08 36.22
N ILE A 137 -34.70 28.30 35.14
CA ILE A 137 -35.85 29.23 35.14
C ILE A 137 -37.06 28.59 35.79
N ASP A 138 -37.42 27.36 35.37
CA ASP A 138 -38.59 26.67 35.90
C ASP A 138 -38.50 25.17 35.60
N ILE A 139 -38.57 24.33 36.63
CA ILE A 139 -38.50 22.87 36.50
C ILE A 139 -39.63 22.32 35.61
N LYS A 140 -40.78 23.01 35.54
CA LYS A 140 -41.92 22.62 34.69
C LYS A 140 -41.63 22.76 33.19
N ASN A 141 -40.64 23.57 32.79
CA ASN A 141 -40.27 23.81 31.40
C ASN A 141 -39.25 22.79 30.85
N PHE A 142 -38.89 21.78 31.65
CA PHE A 142 -37.93 20.75 31.26
C PHE A 142 -38.31 19.99 29.97
N ILE A 143 -39.61 19.70 29.77
CA ILE A 143 -40.10 19.02 28.56
C ILE A 143 -39.82 19.86 27.31
N TRP A 144 -40.03 21.18 27.37
CA TRP A 144 -39.73 22.10 26.27
C TRP A 144 -38.22 22.18 25.99
N GLY A 145 -37.37 22.11 27.03
CA GLY A 145 -35.92 22.03 26.90
C GLY A 145 -35.44 20.76 26.19
N ILE A 146 -36.02 19.61 26.50
CA ILE A 146 -35.71 18.33 25.81
C ILE A 146 -36.12 18.41 24.34
N ILE A 147 -37.32 18.92 24.05
CA ILE A 147 -37.82 19.05 22.68
C ILE A 147 -36.88 19.95 21.86
N ALA A 148 -36.45 21.08 22.43
CA ALA A 148 -35.48 21.96 21.79
C ALA A 148 -34.13 21.28 21.54
N ALA A 149 -33.61 20.50 22.50
CA ALA A 149 -32.37 19.74 22.35
C ALA A 149 -32.43 18.70 21.23
N VAL A 150 -33.53 17.94 21.15
CA VAL A 150 -33.75 16.94 20.09
C VAL A 150 -33.84 17.63 18.72
N LEU A 151 -34.51 18.78 18.65
CA LEU A 151 -34.64 19.56 17.42
C LEU A 151 -33.30 20.10 16.94
N ILE A 152 -32.44 20.60 17.84
CA ILE A 152 -31.07 21.02 17.53
C ILE A 152 -30.22 19.84 17.00
N LEU A 153 -30.30 18.67 17.65
CA LEU A 153 -29.57 17.48 17.22
C LEU A 153 -30.05 16.99 15.85
N MET A 154 -31.36 17.03 15.59
CA MET A 154 -31.93 16.65 14.29
C MET A 154 -31.49 17.59 13.17
N LEU A 155 -31.54 18.90 13.40
CA LEU A 155 -31.11 19.91 12.42
C LEU A 155 -29.62 19.79 12.10
N THR A 156 -28.77 19.68 13.12
CA THR A 156 -27.31 19.53 12.91
C THR A 156 -26.96 18.26 12.15
N ARG A 157 -27.74 17.18 12.29
CA ARG A 157 -27.51 15.94 11.54
C ARG A 157 -27.96 16.02 10.08
N TYR A 158 -28.94 16.87 9.76
CA TYR A 158 -29.50 17.00 8.41
C TYR A 158 -28.65 17.91 7.51
N PHE A 159 -28.06 18.96 8.08
CA PHE A 159 -27.32 19.97 7.31
C PHE A 159 -25.82 19.69 7.14
N VAL A 160 -25.28 18.62 7.73
CA VAL A 160 -23.83 18.36 7.74
C VAL A 160 -23.46 17.18 6.84
N PRO A 161 -22.74 17.41 5.72
CA PRO A 161 -22.18 16.33 4.90
C PRO A 161 -21.18 15.49 5.70
N ARG A 162 -21.07 14.19 5.40
CA ARG A 162 -20.00 13.34 5.95
C ARG A 162 -18.65 13.79 5.39
N GLU A 163 -17.85 14.46 6.21
CA GLU A 163 -16.48 14.91 5.89
C GLU A 163 -15.45 13.79 5.70
N ASP A 164 -15.84 12.51 5.91
CA ASP A 164 -15.00 11.33 5.66
C ASP A 164 -14.49 11.24 4.20
N ARG A 165 -15.05 12.06 3.30
CA ARG A 165 -14.63 12.18 1.91
C ARG A 165 -13.23 12.77 1.69
N ASN A 166 -12.64 13.43 2.69
CA ASN A 166 -11.40 14.18 2.52
C ASN A 166 -10.12 13.42 2.90
N VAL A 167 -10.23 12.21 3.46
CA VAL A 167 -9.06 11.41 3.83
C VAL A 167 -8.48 10.72 2.59
N PRO A 168 -7.19 10.90 2.26
CA PRO A 168 -6.56 10.22 1.15
C PRO A 168 -6.53 8.71 1.37
N LYS A 169 -6.57 7.94 0.29
CA LYS A 169 -6.49 6.47 0.32
C LYS A 169 -5.11 6.02 -0.14
N LEU A 170 -4.56 5.02 0.55
CA LEU A 170 -3.34 4.34 0.13
C LEU A 170 -3.70 3.26 -0.91
N LEU A 171 -3.16 3.38 -2.13
CA LEU A 171 -3.37 2.38 -3.19
C LEU A 171 -2.31 1.30 -3.19
N VAL A 172 -1.05 1.72 -3.04
CA VAL A 172 0.10 0.83 -3.03
C VAL A 172 0.93 1.18 -1.81
N ASP A 173 1.15 0.17 -0.98
CA ASP A 173 1.98 0.23 0.21
C ASP A 173 3.23 -0.62 -0.04
N ASN A 174 4.39 0.02 -0.02
CA ASN A 174 5.70 -0.62 -0.15
C ASN A 174 6.48 -0.59 1.18
N SER A 175 5.83 -0.33 2.32
CA SER A 175 6.50 -0.26 3.63
C SER A 175 7.12 -1.58 4.11
N GLU A 176 6.64 -2.72 3.62
CA GLU A 176 7.13 -4.06 3.98
C GLU A 176 8.13 -4.64 2.95
N LYS A 177 8.56 -3.85 1.96
CA LYS A 177 9.49 -4.29 0.90
C LYS A 177 10.82 -3.52 0.99
N ASP A 178 11.92 -4.27 1.07
CA ASP A 178 13.33 -3.81 1.06
C ASP A 178 13.97 -3.76 -0.35
#